data_AF-A0A8T4KR91-F1
#
_entry.id   AF-A0A8T4KR91-F1
#
_cell.length_a   1.000
_cell.length_b   1.000
_cell.length_c   1.000
_cell.angle_alpha   90.00
_cell.angle_beta   90.00
_cell.angle_gamma   90.00
#
_symmetry.space_group_name_H-M   'P 1'
#
loop_
_entity.id
_entity.type
_entity.pdbx_description
1 polymer ?
#
loop_
_entity_poly.entity_id
_entity_poly.type
_entity_poly.pdbx_seq_one_letter_code
_entity_poly.pdbx_strand_id
1 'polypeptide(L)'
;MNWPKDHLTRFEVARLVGARALQIALGAPILIKSELTSSIDLAKEEFKNKVIPITIKRKLPSGEKIIVDVKKGIDNWMKVHEGEI
;
A
#
# COMPACT_ATOMS: atom_id res chain seq x y z
N MET A 1 16.17 12.36 -12.91
CA MET A 1 15.39 12.43 -11.65
C MET A 1 15.26 11.01 -11.13
N ASN A 2 16.04 10.64 -10.11
CA ASN A 2 16.08 9.26 -9.60
C ASN A 2 15.00 9.12 -8.53
N TRP A 3 13.87 8.53 -8.90
CA TRP A 3 12.78 8.31 -7.95
C TRP A 3 13.00 6.96 -7.22
N PRO A 4 13.08 6.95 -5.88
CA PRO A 4 13.50 5.77 -5.11
C PRO A 4 12.50 4.63 -5.24
N LYS A 5 12.93 3.43 -5.63
CA LYS A 5 12.05 2.25 -5.83
C LYS A 5 11.57 1.58 -4.53
N ASP A 6 12.14 2.00 -3.43
CA ASP A 6 12.04 1.40 -2.09
C ASP A 6 11.33 2.31 -1.07
N HIS A 7 10.81 3.46 -1.49
CA HIS A 7 10.06 4.38 -0.63
C HIS A 7 8.65 4.61 -1.19
N LEU A 8 7.67 4.76 -0.30
CA LEU A 8 6.31 5.16 -0.65
C LEU A 8 6.10 6.63 -0.33
N THR A 9 5.33 7.31 -1.16
CA THR A 9 4.83 8.67 -0.88
C THR A 9 3.54 8.59 -0.08
N ARG A 10 3.21 9.64 0.67
CA ARG A 10 1.93 9.74 1.39
C ARG A 10 0.70 9.53 0.48
N PHE A 11 0.80 9.96 -0.78
CA PHE A 11 -0.27 9.81 -1.76
C PHE A 11 -0.43 8.35 -2.21
N GLU A 12 0.68 7.64 -2.38
CA GLU A 12 0.67 6.21 -2.71
C GLU A 12 0.14 5.38 -1.55
N VAL A 13 0.53 5.68 -0.31
CA VAL A 13 -0.01 5.00 0.88
C VAL A 13 -1.52 5.21 1.00
N ALA A 14 -1.98 6.46 0.92
CA ALA A 14 -3.41 6.77 0.96
C ALA A 14 -4.18 6.07 -0.18
N ARG A 15 -3.61 6.02 -1.39
CA ARG A 15 -4.23 5.36 -2.54
C ARG A 15 -4.26 3.85 -2.40
N LEU A 16 -3.19 3.23 -1.89
CA LEU A 16 -3.12 1.79 -1.64
C LEU A 16 -4.20 1.36 -0.66
N VAL A 17 -4.26 2.00 0.50
CA VAL A 17 -5.24 1.69 1.55
C VAL A 17 -6.66 1.96 1.04
N GLY A 18 -6.91 3.11 0.42
CA GLY A 18 -8.24 3.46 -0.08
C GLY A 18 -8.73 2.52 -1.20
N ALA A 19 -7.86 2.18 -2.15
CA ALA A 19 -8.22 1.24 -3.22
C ALA A 19 -8.48 -0.16 -2.66
N ARG A 20 -7.70 -0.61 -1.67
CA ARG A 20 -7.90 -1.91 -1.06
C ARG A 20 -9.15 -1.96 -0.19
N ALA A 21 -9.44 -0.91 0.58
CA ALA A 21 -10.67 -0.80 1.36
C ALA A 21 -11.91 -0.89 0.45
N LEU A 22 -11.87 -0.25 -0.73
CA LEU A 22 -12.94 -0.38 -1.72
C LEU A 22 -13.09 -1.82 -2.22
N GLN A 23 -12.00 -2.53 -2.53
CA GLN A 23 -12.07 -3.93 -2.94
C GLN A 23 -12.73 -4.80 -1.86
N ILE A 24 -12.34 -4.63 -0.59
CA ILE A 24 -12.91 -5.38 0.54
C ILE A 24 -14.40 -5.06 0.69
N ALA A 25 -14.79 -3.79 0.59
CA ALA A 25 -16.20 -3.37 0.65
C ALA A 25 -17.05 -3.98 -0.48
N LEU A 26 -16.45 -4.29 -1.62
CA LEU A 26 -17.10 -4.95 -2.76
C LEU A 26 -17.03 -6.49 -2.67
N GLY A 27 -16.62 -7.05 -1.53
CA GLY A 27 -16.60 -8.50 -1.29
C GLY A 27 -15.33 -9.22 -1.77
N ALA A 28 -14.25 -8.50 -2.06
CA ALA A 28 -12.97 -9.13 -2.37
C ALA A 28 -12.43 -9.93 -1.15
N PRO A 29 -11.74 -11.06 -1.37
CA PRO A 29 -11.21 -11.88 -0.29
C PRO A 29 -10.14 -11.12 0.51
N ILE A 30 -10.23 -11.23 1.83
CA ILE A 30 -9.28 -10.66 2.79
C ILE A 30 -8.14 -11.67 3.00
N LEU A 31 -6.90 -11.19 3.04
CA LEU A 31 -5.69 -12.03 3.13
C LEU A 31 -5.15 -12.21 4.55
N ILE A 32 -5.82 -11.62 5.54
CA ILE A 32 -5.50 -11.71 6.97
C ILE A 32 -6.70 -12.27 7.74
N LYS A 33 -6.42 -12.86 8.90
CA LYS A 33 -7.46 -13.18 9.89
C LYS A 33 -7.56 -12.00 10.85
N SER A 34 -8.71 -11.33 10.87
CA SER A 34 -8.97 -10.19 11.73
C SER A 34 -10.42 -10.24 12.21
N GLU A 35 -10.67 -9.76 13.42
CA GLU A 35 -12.03 -9.59 13.96
C GLU A 35 -12.67 -8.26 13.54
N LEU A 36 -11.90 -7.41 12.83
CA LEU A 36 -12.36 -6.13 12.33
C LEU A 36 -13.39 -6.30 11.20
N THR A 37 -14.42 -5.45 11.20
CA THR A 37 -15.50 -5.46 10.20
C THR A 37 -15.40 -4.31 9.20
N SER A 38 -14.71 -3.23 9.58
CA SER A 38 -14.50 -2.06 8.74
C SER A 38 -13.50 -2.37 7.63
N SER A 39 -13.91 -2.14 6.37
CA SER A 39 -13.08 -2.38 5.20
C SER A 39 -11.80 -1.55 5.17
N ILE A 40 -11.85 -0.34 5.76
CA ILE A 40 -10.69 0.56 5.88
C ILE A 40 -9.69 -0.02 6.88
N ASP A 41 -10.16 -0.49 8.03
CA ASP A 41 -9.26 -0.99 9.07
C ASP A 41 -8.63 -2.32 8.65
N LEU A 42 -9.39 -3.19 7.96
CA LEU A 42 -8.87 -4.39 7.33
C LEU A 42 -7.80 -4.08 6.27
N ALA A 43 -8.01 -3.06 5.43
CA ALA A 43 -7.01 -2.64 4.45
C ALA A 43 -5.75 -2.07 5.10
N LYS A 44 -5.88 -1.30 6.19
CA LYS A 44 -4.74 -0.83 6.99
C LYS A 44 -3.97 -2.00 7.60
N GLU A 45 -4.67 -3.00 8.11
CA GLU A 45 -4.05 -4.17 8.72
C GLU A 45 -3.34 -5.05 7.67
N GLU A 46 -3.90 -5.24 6.48
CA GLU A 46 -3.21 -5.89 5.35
C GLU A 46 -1.96 -5.12 4.91
N PHE A 47 -2.02 -3.78 4.94
CA PHE A 47 -0.87 -2.93 4.66
C PHE A 47 0.23 -3.12 5.71
N LYS A 48 -0.10 -3.08 7.01
CA LYS A 48 0.86 -3.31 8.11
C LYS A 48 1.51 -4.70 8.01
N ASN A 49 0.75 -5.71 7.61
CA ASN A 49 1.23 -7.08 7.42
C ASN A 49 1.95 -7.31 6.07
N LYS A 50 2.08 -6.29 5.21
CA LYS A 50 2.76 -6.37 3.90
C LYS A 50 2.16 -7.39 2.94
N VAL A 51 0.85 -7.66 3.07
CA VAL A 51 0.11 -8.61 2.24
C VAL A 51 -0.86 -7.94 1.26
N ILE A 52 -0.88 -6.61 1.21
CA ILE A 52 -1.76 -5.86 0.31
C ILE A 52 -1.53 -6.27 -1.18
N PRO A 53 -2.56 -6.76 -1.90
CA PRO A 53 -2.40 -7.34 -3.23
C PRO A 53 -2.47 -6.27 -4.34
N ILE A 54 -1.76 -5.15 -4.17
CA ILE A 54 -1.74 -4.03 -5.12
C ILE A 54 -0.30 -3.62 -5.40
N THR A 55 0.04 -3.43 -6.68
CA THR A 55 1.37 -2.97 -7.12
C THR A 55 1.31 -1.51 -7.57
N ILE A 56 2.34 -0.74 -7.26
CA ILE A 56 2.48 0.65 -7.73
C ILE A 56 3.35 0.71 -8.98
N LYS A 57 2.85 1.40 -10.00
CA LYS A 57 3.58 1.71 -11.23
C LYS A 57 3.68 3.21 -11.40
N ARG A 58 4.91 3.74 -11.27
CA ARG A 58 5.21 5.16 -11.45
C ARG A 58 5.47 5.43 -12.92
N LYS A 59 4.85 6.49 -13.45
CA LYS A 59 5.13 7.00 -14.80
C LYS A 59 6.02 8.22 -14.67
N LEU A 60 7.24 8.14 -15.19
CA LEU A 60 8.17 9.27 -15.21
C LEU A 60 7.83 10.25 -16.33
N PRO A 61 8.24 11.53 -16.23
CA PRO A 61 8.10 12.50 -17.31
C PRO A 61 8.78 12.06 -18.61
N SER A 62 9.84 11.25 -18.53
CA SER A 62 10.51 10.65 -19.69
C SER A 62 9.69 9.57 -20.41
N GLY A 63 8.54 9.17 -19.87
CA GLY A 63 7.70 8.08 -20.39
C GLY A 63 8.07 6.69 -19.86
N GLU A 64 9.23 6.56 -19.20
CA GLU A 64 9.64 5.33 -18.52
C GLU A 64 8.68 4.97 -17.38
N LYS A 65 8.52 3.66 -17.13
CA LYS A 65 7.66 3.13 -16.08
C LYS A 65 8.50 2.39 -15.05
N ILE A 66 8.38 2.79 -13.80
CA ILE A 66 9.08 2.15 -12.68
C ILE A 66 8.07 1.39 -11.83
N ILE A 67 8.34 0.11 -11.61
CA ILE A 67 7.60 -0.70 -10.64
C ILE A 67 8.27 -0.54 -9.28
N VAL A 68 7.46 -0.21 -8.27
CA VAL A 68 7.90 -0.01 -6.89
C VAL A 68 7.86 -1.36 -6.16
N ASP A 69 8.90 -1.62 -5.35
CA ASP A 69 8.87 -2.76 -4.43
C ASP A 69 8.00 -2.38 -3.22
N VAL A 70 6.72 -2.75 -3.27
CA VAL A 70 5.74 -2.37 -2.25
C VAL A 70 6.11 -2.90 -0.87
N LYS A 71 6.68 -4.11 -0.77
CA LYS A 71 7.07 -4.69 0.52
C LYS A 71 8.18 -3.88 1.18
N LYS A 72 9.26 -3.58 0.43
CA LYS A 72 10.33 -2.69 0.92
C LYS A 72 9.83 -1.28 1.19
N GLY A 73 8.94 -0.78 0.34
CA GLY A 73 8.28 0.52 0.50
C GLY A 73 7.51 0.64 1.81
N ILE A 74 6.77 -0.41 2.18
CA ILE A 74 6.06 -0.48 3.46
C ILE A 74 7.05 -0.59 4.61
N ASP A 75 8.07 -1.43 4.53
CA ASP A 75 9.07 -1.56 5.59
C ASP A 75 9.75 -0.22 5.91
N ASN A 76 10.12 0.53 4.87
CA ASN A 76 10.71 1.85 5.02
C ASN A 76 9.69 2.87 5.52
N TRP A 77 8.43 2.81 5.06
CA TRP A 77 7.36 3.66 5.60
C TRP A 77 7.18 3.47 7.11
N MET A 78 7.10 2.22 7.56
CA MET A 78 6.89 1.87 8.97
C MET A 78 8.06 2.30 9.87
N LYS A 79 9.30 2.27 9.36
CA LYS A 79 10.48 2.78 10.08
C LYS A 79 10.45 4.29 10.27
N VAL A 80 9.94 5.03 9.29
CA VAL A 80 9.95 6.50 9.30
C VAL A 80 8.77 7.07 10.09
N HIS A 81 7.61 6.41 10.06
CA HIS A 81 6.36 6.92 10.65
C HIS A 81 5.90 6.12 11.88
N GLU A 82 6.80 5.35 12.51
CA GLU A 82 6.54 4.61 13.75
C GLU A 82 5.28 3.70 13.72
N GLY A 83 4.88 3.25 12.52
CA GLY A 83 3.71 2.40 12.34
C GLY A 83 2.37 3.13 12.13
N GLU A 84 2.39 4.45 11.98
CA GLU A 84 1.21 5.24 11.63
C GLU A 84 0.86 5.16 10.13
N ILE A 85 -0.46 5.12 9.86
CA ILE A 85 -1.08 5.09 8.53
C ILE A 85 -2.26 6.07 8.48
#